data_AF-A0A9P9ZFC1-F1
#
_entry.id   AF-A0A9P9ZFC1-F1
#
_cell.length_a   1.000
_cell.length_b   1.000
_cell.length_c   1.000
_cell.angle_alpha   90.00
_cell.angle_beta   90.00
_cell.angle_gamma   90.00
#
_symmetry.space_group_name_H-M   'P 1'
#
loop_
_entity.id
_entity.type
_entity.pdbx_description
1 polymer ?
#
loop_
_entity_poly.entity_id
_entity_poly.type
_entity_poly.pdbx_seq_one_letter_code
_entity_poly.pdbx_strand_id
1 'polypeptide(L)'
;MTGIVTAAFESWADKHRAALDAIVANVNLSDPKTVTFENIMRPELQFENEKYSHNLRFYQHISANSELRDTTRRMDKRYIEFWTDMKMREDVFWARDALYHQSGLAASRKQDPARYITEDIAENAGFEDIESAVALEEEWKAAISRGLGLPSQSQRDRFKQIQKRLGQLRAKLDGMDDDVIDQLAKGTGENEGKHKVTFDPSHYDIFLETVKDPEARKRMWIAMENKCPENVPLFQEAMLLRHEAACLLGYPDHATLRVESRMAKTPTAVNNLLDDLRNRLAPLAAKELSQLLDAKKKDCEARNLPFDGSFYYWDWDFYDAKVYKQQHDLDNKKIAEYFPIDSAITGMLNLFGELFGIVFVRLSAEDLGRIFPTGVAEDVMYHTDTIMFSAWNDESEGNGFLGYLNIDAHPREGKYRHTANFQLELGHQKADGTRFYPASAHVCNFPAPTKDKPSLLDHKHVVDLFHELGHGIHGLVSPTPFSRHHGTAGKRDFVEAP
;
A
#
# COMPACT_ATOMS: atom_id res chain seq x y z
N MET A 1 3.20 1.07 27.86
CA MET A 1 2.75 0.66 26.50
C MET A 1 3.74 -0.27 25.82
N THR A 2 5.04 0.02 25.77
CA THR A 2 6.07 -0.81 25.09
C THR A 2 6.09 -2.28 25.52
N GLY A 3 6.01 -2.56 26.83
CA GLY A 3 5.89 -3.94 27.36
C GLY A 3 4.58 -4.64 26.97
N ILE A 4 3.47 -3.89 26.85
CA ILE A 4 2.16 -4.43 26.44
C ILE A 4 2.20 -4.86 24.98
N VAL A 5 2.76 -4.03 24.09
CA VAL A 5 2.89 -4.34 22.65
C VAL A 5 3.69 -5.63 22.45
N THR A 6 4.80 -5.79 23.18
CA THR A 6 5.65 -6.97 23.09
C THR A 6 4.93 -8.23 23.57
N ALA A 7 4.30 -8.18 24.74
CA ALA A 7 3.56 -9.33 25.29
C ALA A 7 2.34 -9.71 24.43
N ALA A 8 1.64 -8.72 23.87
CA ALA A 8 0.53 -8.95 22.96
C ALA A 8 0.99 -9.66 21.67
N PHE A 9 2.12 -9.23 21.09
CA PHE A 9 2.70 -9.90 19.93
C PHE A 9 3.09 -11.35 20.24
N GLU A 10 3.76 -11.60 21.36
CA GLU A 10 4.20 -12.95 21.75
C GLU A 10 3.01 -13.89 22.00
N SER A 11 2.00 -13.42 22.73
CA SER A 11 0.76 -14.18 22.93
C SER A 11 0.05 -14.48 21.61
N TRP A 12 -0.02 -13.51 20.70
CA TRP A 12 -0.60 -13.71 19.36
C TRP A 12 0.21 -14.73 18.54
N ALA A 13 1.54 -14.62 18.54
CA ALA A 13 2.42 -15.53 17.81
C ALA A 13 2.29 -16.97 18.30
N ASP A 14 2.20 -17.20 19.62
CA ASP A 14 2.02 -18.53 20.19
C ASP A 14 0.65 -19.14 19.84
N LYS A 15 -0.42 -18.34 19.86
CA LYS A 15 -1.75 -18.80 19.42
C LYS A 15 -1.77 -19.14 17.93
N HIS A 16 -1.11 -18.35 17.08
CA HIS A 16 -1.00 -18.66 15.66
C HIS A 16 -0.23 -19.97 15.42
N ARG A 17 0.90 -20.18 16.13
CA ARG A 17 1.64 -21.46 16.04
C ARG A 17 0.75 -22.63 16.42
N ALA A 18 0.03 -22.51 17.54
CA ALA A 18 -0.89 -23.55 17.99
C ALA A 18 -2.00 -23.84 16.97
N ALA A 19 -2.53 -22.81 16.29
CA ALA A 19 -3.51 -22.99 15.22
C ALA A 19 -2.93 -23.79 14.03
N LEU A 20 -1.68 -23.51 13.63
CA LEU A 20 -1.01 -24.28 12.59
C LEU A 20 -0.65 -25.71 13.02
N ASP A 21 -0.21 -25.89 14.26
CA ASP A 21 0.11 -27.21 14.81
C ASP A 21 -1.16 -28.08 14.94
N ALA A 22 -2.30 -27.47 15.24
CA ALA A 22 -3.60 -28.15 15.26
C ALA A 22 -4.01 -28.65 13.86
N ILE A 23 -3.74 -27.89 12.78
CA ILE A 23 -3.96 -28.37 11.41
C ILE A 23 -3.17 -29.66 11.18
N VAL A 24 -1.87 -29.66 11.52
CA VAL A 24 -1.00 -30.82 11.30
C VAL A 24 -1.42 -32.01 12.17
N ALA A 25 -1.87 -31.78 13.41
CA ALA A 25 -2.32 -32.84 14.31
C ALA A 25 -3.64 -33.50 13.87
N ASN A 26 -4.54 -32.75 13.24
CA ASN A 26 -5.88 -33.21 12.87
C ASN A 26 -5.98 -33.76 11.44
N VAL A 27 -4.93 -33.61 10.63
CA VAL A 27 -4.93 -34.00 9.21
C VAL A 27 -4.03 -35.22 9.00
N ASN A 28 -4.64 -36.32 8.56
CA ASN A 28 -3.94 -37.50 8.08
C ASN A 28 -4.00 -37.52 6.55
N LEU A 29 -2.88 -37.23 5.88
CA LEU A 29 -2.80 -37.22 4.41
C LEU A 29 -3.16 -38.57 3.75
N SER A 30 -3.15 -39.68 4.50
CA SER A 30 -3.58 -40.99 4.00
C SER A 30 -5.08 -41.25 4.17
N ASP A 31 -5.80 -40.42 4.91
CA ASP A 31 -7.25 -40.47 5.07
C ASP A 31 -7.91 -39.22 4.47
N PRO A 32 -8.46 -39.31 3.24
CA PRO A 32 -9.09 -38.19 2.54
C PRO A 32 -10.23 -37.52 3.33
N LYS A 33 -10.84 -38.21 4.30
CA LYS A 33 -11.90 -37.63 5.14
C LYS A 33 -11.38 -36.57 6.10
N THR A 34 -10.08 -36.59 6.40
CA THR A 34 -9.45 -35.58 7.27
C THR A 34 -8.92 -34.39 6.48
N VAL A 35 -8.77 -34.52 5.15
CA VAL A 35 -8.31 -33.48 4.24
C VAL A 35 -9.49 -32.63 3.79
N THR A 36 -9.93 -31.72 4.66
CA THR A 36 -11.11 -30.86 4.43
C THR A 36 -10.76 -29.40 4.68
N PHE A 37 -11.56 -28.49 4.11
CA PHE A 37 -11.44 -27.05 4.40
C PHE A 37 -11.57 -26.75 5.90
N GLU A 38 -12.50 -27.43 6.57
CA GLU A 38 -12.74 -27.33 8.02
C GLU A 38 -11.49 -27.63 8.85
N ASN A 39 -10.72 -28.66 8.48
CA ASN A 39 -9.55 -29.06 9.25
C ASN A 39 -8.29 -28.28 8.87
N ILE A 40 -8.21 -27.77 7.64
CA ILE A 40 -6.97 -27.23 7.06
C ILE A 40 -6.96 -25.70 6.95
N MET A 41 -8.06 -25.10 6.53
CA MET A 41 -8.12 -23.66 6.25
C MET A 41 -8.89 -22.88 7.31
N ARG A 42 -10.05 -23.40 7.75
CA ARG A 42 -10.91 -22.68 8.71
C ARG A 42 -10.19 -22.26 10.01
N PRO A 43 -9.35 -23.09 10.66
CA PRO A 43 -8.69 -22.71 11.91
C PRO A 43 -7.74 -21.51 11.73
N GLU A 44 -6.98 -21.47 10.64
CA GLU A 44 -6.11 -20.32 10.33
C GLU A 44 -6.95 -19.11 9.94
N LEU A 45 -8.00 -19.26 9.12
CA LEU A 45 -8.85 -18.13 8.71
C LEU A 45 -9.60 -17.49 9.90
N GLN A 46 -10.12 -18.30 10.82
CA GLN A 46 -10.72 -17.79 12.06
C GLN A 46 -9.68 -17.12 12.96
N PHE A 47 -8.48 -17.69 13.08
CA PHE A 47 -7.39 -17.03 13.79
C PHE A 47 -7.01 -15.69 13.13
N GLU A 48 -6.98 -15.65 11.79
CA GLU A 48 -6.71 -14.44 11.03
C GLU A 48 -7.81 -13.38 11.15
N ASN A 49 -9.06 -13.78 11.42
CA ASN A 49 -10.17 -12.86 11.71
C ASN A 49 -9.92 -12.11 13.03
N GLU A 50 -9.37 -12.76 14.05
CA GLU A 50 -9.08 -12.18 15.36
C GLU A 50 -7.78 -11.34 15.42
N LYS A 51 -7.25 -10.87 14.28
CA LYS A 51 -5.93 -10.20 14.14
C LYS A 51 -5.83 -8.86 14.90
N TYR A 52 -5.39 -8.91 16.16
CA TYR A 52 -4.98 -7.72 16.93
C TYR A 52 -3.65 -7.07 16.47
N SER A 53 -2.89 -7.73 15.59
CA SER A 53 -1.51 -7.31 15.27
C SER A 53 -1.41 -6.10 14.33
N HIS A 54 -2.46 -5.78 13.55
CA HIS A 54 -2.46 -4.61 12.65
C HIS A 54 -2.39 -3.29 13.43
N ASN A 55 -3.20 -3.17 14.49
CA ASN A 55 -3.19 -2.01 15.38
C ASN A 55 -1.83 -1.76 16.04
N LEU A 56 -1.14 -2.83 16.44
CA LEU A 56 0.17 -2.72 17.09
C LEU A 56 1.24 -2.14 16.15
N ARG A 57 1.15 -2.43 14.86
CA ARG A 57 2.09 -1.93 13.84
C ARG A 57 1.78 -0.49 13.45
N PHE A 58 0.52 -0.07 13.50
CA PHE A 58 0.08 1.27 13.10
C PHE A 58 0.80 2.39 13.89
N TYR A 59 1.07 2.18 15.17
CA TYR A 59 1.73 3.17 16.02
C TYR A 59 3.11 3.63 15.52
N GLN A 60 3.82 2.82 14.73
CA GLN A 60 5.10 3.26 14.14
C GLN A 60 4.93 4.42 13.14
N HIS A 61 3.73 4.57 12.61
CA HIS A 61 3.37 5.57 11.59
C HIS A 61 2.73 6.82 12.19
N ILE A 62 2.16 6.76 13.39
CA ILE A 62 1.34 7.89 13.91
C ILE A 62 1.70 8.37 15.32
N SER A 63 2.42 7.59 16.12
CA SER A 63 2.57 7.93 17.54
C SER A 63 3.49 9.15 17.70
N ALA A 64 3.12 10.12 18.54
CA ALA A 64 4.01 11.21 18.92
C ALA A 64 5.19 10.72 19.81
N ASN A 65 5.06 9.56 20.46
CA ASN A 65 6.09 8.99 21.32
C ASN A 65 7.11 8.17 20.50
N SER A 66 8.35 8.66 20.43
CA SER A 66 9.44 8.01 19.68
C SER A 66 9.80 6.61 20.21
N GLU A 67 9.77 6.39 21.53
CA GLU A 67 10.05 5.08 22.12
C GLU A 67 8.99 4.05 21.71
N LEU A 68 7.72 4.46 21.62
CA LEU A 68 6.65 3.61 21.12
C LEU A 68 6.85 3.30 19.64
N ARG A 69 7.16 4.31 18.81
CA ARG A 69 7.47 4.10 17.37
C ARG A 69 8.62 3.13 17.17
N ASP A 70 9.70 3.29 17.92
CA ASP A 70 10.88 2.42 17.78
C ASP A 70 10.60 1.00 18.27
N THR A 71 9.80 0.86 19.32
CA THR A 71 9.34 -0.45 19.79
C THR A 71 8.48 -1.13 18.75
N THR A 72 7.53 -0.42 18.15
CA THR A 72 6.61 -0.99 17.16
C THR A 72 7.33 -1.30 15.85
N ARG A 73 8.33 -0.51 15.43
CA ARG A 73 9.26 -0.87 14.33
C ARG A 73 10.03 -2.16 14.60
N ARG A 74 10.55 -2.35 15.82
CA ARG A 74 11.22 -3.60 16.21
C ARG A 74 10.25 -4.78 16.21
N MET A 75 9.03 -4.59 16.70
CA MET A 75 8.00 -5.63 16.69
C MET A 75 7.53 -5.95 15.27
N ASP A 76 7.44 -4.97 14.38
CA ASP A 76 7.12 -5.19 12.97
C ASP A 76 8.16 -6.11 12.30
N LYS A 77 9.45 -5.90 12.57
CA LYS A 77 10.51 -6.81 12.11
C LYS A 77 10.30 -8.24 12.61
N ARG A 78 10.04 -8.42 13.92
CA ARG A 78 9.74 -9.74 14.50
C ARG A 78 8.48 -10.36 13.91
N TYR A 79 7.46 -9.56 13.63
CA TYR A 79 6.21 -9.98 13.01
C TYR A 79 6.44 -10.49 11.57
N ILE A 80 7.21 -9.76 10.77
CA ILE A 80 7.59 -10.16 9.41
C ILE A 80 8.40 -11.46 9.43
N GLU A 81 9.37 -11.58 10.35
CA GLU A 81 10.17 -12.80 10.53
C GLU A 81 9.28 -13.98 10.92
N PHE A 82 8.43 -13.80 11.94
CA PHE A 82 7.48 -14.81 12.38
C PHE A 82 6.57 -15.30 11.25
N TRP A 83 5.95 -14.38 10.50
CA TRP A 83 5.10 -14.76 9.37
C TRP A 83 5.88 -15.45 8.26
N THR A 84 7.12 -15.05 8.03
CA THR A 84 7.99 -15.73 7.07
C THR A 84 8.20 -17.18 7.50
N ASP A 85 8.51 -17.43 8.77
CA ASP A 85 8.67 -18.79 9.29
C ASP A 85 7.37 -19.61 9.19
N MET A 86 6.23 -19.02 9.59
CA MET A 86 4.93 -19.69 9.55
C MET A 86 4.51 -20.05 8.11
N LYS A 87 4.72 -19.14 7.15
CA LYS A 87 4.40 -19.38 5.73
C LYS A 87 5.41 -20.31 5.04
N MET A 88 6.49 -20.72 5.72
CA MET A 88 7.49 -21.69 5.25
C MET A 88 7.32 -23.09 5.86
N ARG A 89 6.27 -23.33 6.66
CA ARG A 89 5.91 -24.63 7.24
C ARG A 89 5.54 -25.65 6.16
N GLU A 90 6.45 -26.58 5.88
CA GLU A 90 6.28 -27.63 4.85
C GLU A 90 5.13 -28.61 5.18
N ASP A 91 4.98 -28.95 6.46
CA ASP A 91 3.90 -29.79 6.98
C ASP A 91 2.50 -29.19 6.75
N VAL A 92 2.33 -27.90 7.04
CA VAL A 92 1.09 -27.16 6.75
C VAL A 92 0.86 -27.08 5.23
N PHE A 93 1.92 -26.82 4.46
CA PHE A 93 1.82 -26.76 3.00
C PHE A 93 1.30 -28.08 2.40
N TRP A 94 1.82 -29.23 2.82
CA TRP A 94 1.38 -30.51 2.26
C TRP A 94 -0.09 -30.83 2.57
N ALA A 95 -0.61 -30.39 3.71
CA ALA A 95 -2.04 -30.47 3.99
C ALA A 95 -2.86 -29.62 3.00
N ARG A 96 -2.44 -28.38 2.75
CA ARG A 96 -3.10 -27.48 1.78
C ARG A 96 -2.98 -27.97 0.34
N ASP A 97 -1.84 -28.51 -0.03
CA ASP A 97 -1.59 -29.10 -1.35
C ASP A 97 -2.53 -30.29 -1.60
N ALA A 98 -2.64 -31.19 -0.62
CA ALA A 98 -3.58 -32.31 -0.69
C ALA A 98 -5.03 -31.81 -0.84
N LEU A 99 -5.45 -30.80 -0.07
CA LEU A 99 -6.79 -30.21 -0.21
C LEU A 99 -7.00 -29.52 -1.56
N TYR A 100 -6.01 -28.79 -2.07
CA TYR A 100 -6.08 -28.12 -3.37
C TYR A 100 -6.24 -29.10 -4.54
N HIS A 101 -5.59 -30.26 -4.46
CA HIS A 101 -5.76 -31.32 -5.44
C HIS A 101 -7.07 -32.11 -5.24
N GLN A 102 -7.43 -32.45 -4.00
CA GLN A 102 -8.65 -33.20 -3.68
C GLN A 102 -9.93 -32.42 -4.00
N SER A 103 -9.92 -31.10 -3.81
CA SER A 103 -11.04 -30.20 -4.14
C SER A 103 -11.32 -30.10 -5.65
N GLY A 104 -10.44 -30.60 -6.52
CA GLY A 104 -10.58 -30.46 -7.97
C GLY A 104 -10.20 -29.08 -8.50
N LEU A 105 -9.82 -28.12 -7.65
CA LEU A 105 -9.36 -26.79 -8.06
C LEU A 105 -8.14 -26.87 -8.99
N ALA A 106 -7.18 -27.75 -8.70
CA ALA A 106 -6.03 -27.98 -9.58
C ALA A 106 -6.43 -28.47 -10.98
N ALA A 107 -7.43 -29.35 -11.07
CA ALA A 107 -7.94 -29.88 -12.33
C ALA A 107 -8.71 -28.81 -13.11
N SER A 108 -9.59 -28.07 -12.42
CA SER A 108 -10.32 -26.93 -12.96
C SER A 108 -9.37 -25.88 -13.56
N ARG A 109 -8.32 -25.51 -12.82
CA ARG A 109 -7.31 -24.55 -13.29
C ARG A 109 -6.55 -25.04 -14.52
N LYS A 110 -6.28 -26.34 -14.61
CA LYS A 110 -5.66 -26.93 -15.81
C LYS A 110 -6.60 -26.87 -17.03
N GLN A 111 -7.90 -26.98 -16.81
CA GLN A 111 -8.90 -26.93 -17.87
C GLN A 111 -9.17 -25.50 -18.37
N ASP A 112 -9.35 -24.54 -17.46
CA ASP A 112 -9.56 -23.13 -17.78
C ASP A 112 -8.80 -22.21 -16.80
N PRO A 113 -7.54 -21.86 -17.08
CA PRO A 113 -6.74 -20.98 -16.24
C PRO A 113 -7.32 -19.55 -16.05
N ALA A 114 -8.29 -19.14 -16.88
CA ALA A 114 -8.93 -17.83 -16.79
C ALA A 114 -10.16 -17.85 -15.88
N ARG A 115 -10.89 -18.97 -15.80
CA ARG A 115 -12.13 -19.11 -15.03
C ARG A 115 -12.23 -20.49 -14.35
N TYR A 116 -11.44 -20.69 -13.30
CA TYR A 116 -11.34 -21.97 -12.59
C TYR A 116 -11.84 -21.95 -11.13
N ILE A 117 -12.16 -20.78 -10.59
CA ILE A 117 -12.91 -20.63 -9.35
C ILE A 117 -14.22 -19.94 -9.69
N THR A 118 -15.30 -20.68 -9.58
CA THR A 118 -16.68 -20.25 -9.77
C THR A 118 -17.51 -20.82 -8.63
N GLU A 119 -18.71 -20.28 -8.40
CA GLU A 119 -19.60 -20.77 -7.34
C GLU A 119 -19.86 -22.27 -7.46
N ASP A 120 -20.19 -22.76 -8.66
CA ASP A 120 -20.42 -24.18 -8.93
C ASP A 120 -19.18 -25.04 -8.66
N ILE A 121 -17.97 -24.55 -8.99
CA ILE A 121 -16.73 -25.28 -8.72
C ILE A 121 -16.44 -25.29 -7.21
N ALA A 122 -16.69 -24.18 -6.52
CA ALA A 122 -16.50 -24.08 -5.09
C ALA A 122 -17.46 -25.01 -4.32
N GLU A 123 -18.74 -25.00 -4.69
CA GLU A 123 -19.77 -25.87 -4.12
C GLU A 123 -19.46 -27.36 -4.36
N ASN A 124 -19.12 -27.74 -5.60
CA ASN A 124 -18.76 -29.12 -5.94
C ASN A 124 -17.49 -29.60 -5.22
N ALA A 125 -16.61 -28.68 -4.85
CA ALA A 125 -15.40 -28.93 -4.07
C ALA A 125 -15.64 -29.00 -2.55
N GLY A 126 -16.88 -28.74 -2.09
CA GLY A 126 -17.26 -28.76 -0.68
C GLY A 126 -16.83 -27.51 0.11
N PHE A 127 -16.61 -26.38 -0.57
CA PHE A 127 -16.47 -25.08 0.09
C PHE A 127 -17.85 -24.47 0.37
N GLU A 128 -17.95 -23.66 1.42
CA GLU A 128 -19.20 -22.96 1.79
C GLU A 128 -19.48 -21.76 0.88
N ASP A 129 -18.43 -21.15 0.33
CA ASP A 129 -18.49 -19.97 -0.52
C ASP A 129 -17.29 -19.91 -1.49
N ILE A 130 -17.34 -18.97 -2.43
CA ILE A 130 -16.28 -18.77 -3.42
C ILE A 130 -15.00 -18.23 -2.75
N GLU A 131 -15.13 -17.41 -1.71
CA GLU A 131 -14.03 -16.81 -0.95
C GLU A 131 -13.16 -17.86 -0.25
N SER A 132 -13.75 -18.96 0.19
CA SER A 132 -13.07 -20.11 0.79
C SER A 132 -12.17 -20.81 -0.23
N ALA A 133 -12.68 -21.02 -1.45
CA ALA A 133 -11.89 -21.55 -2.55
C ALA A 133 -10.75 -20.60 -2.96
N VAL A 134 -11.03 -19.28 -3.02
CA VAL A 134 -10.02 -18.25 -3.28
C VAL A 134 -8.95 -18.23 -2.19
N ALA A 135 -9.33 -18.32 -0.90
CA ALA A 135 -8.41 -18.32 0.22
C ALA A 135 -7.40 -19.48 0.16
N LEU A 136 -7.89 -20.69 -0.16
CA LEU A 136 -7.03 -21.86 -0.34
C LEU A 136 -6.09 -21.66 -1.53
N GLU A 137 -6.62 -21.19 -2.66
CA GLU A 137 -5.82 -21.02 -3.86
C GLU A 137 -4.71 -19.96 -3.69
N GLU A 138 -5.02 -18.82 -3.09
CA GLU A 138 -4.05 -17.76 -2.86
C GLU A 138 -2.94 -18.22 -1.92
N GLU A 139 -3.27 -18.95 -0.87
CA GLU A 139 -2.27 -19.55 0.03
C GLU A 139 -1.42 -20.61 -0.67
N TRP A 140 -2.03 -21.48 -1.48
CA TRP A 140 -1.32 -22.48 -2.26
C TRP A 140 -0.36 -21.82 -3.25
N LYS A 141 -0.83 -20.86 -4.06
CA LYS A 141 0.01 -20.10 -5.00
C LYS A 141 1.12 -19.35 -4.29
N ALA A 142 0.83 -18.72 -3.15
CA ALA A 142 1.82 -18.03 -2.36
C ALA A 142 2.89 -19.00 -1.84
N ALA A 143 2.50 -20.19 -1.38
CA ALA A 143 3.43 -21.25 -0.96
C ALA A 143 4.32 -21.74 -2.12
N ILE A 144 3.74 -22.02 -3.29
CA ILE A 144 4.51 -22.36 -4.50
C ILE A 144 5.49 -21.24 -4.84
N SER A 145 5.06 -19.98 -4.82
CA SER A 145 5.95 -18.83 -5.09
C SER A 145 7.09 -18.65 -4.09
N ARG A 146 6.97 -19.27 -2.90
CA ARG A 146 8.01 -19.34 -1.85
C ARG A 146 8.88 -20.60 -1.95
N GLY A 147 8.70 -21.42 -2.99
CA GLY A 147 9.48 -22.64 -3.21
C GLY A 147 9.01 -23.86 -2.41
N LEU A 148 7.88 -23.76 -1.71
CA LEU A 148 7.21 -24.94 -1.16
C LEU A 148 6.62 -25.75 -2.33
N GLY A 149 6.88 -27.05 -2.36
CA GLY A 149 6.49 -27.92 -3.49
C GLY A 149 7.57 -28.18 -4.54
N LEU A 150 8.75 -27.53 -4.45
CA LEU A 150 9.91 -27.93 -5.27
C LEU A 150 10.29 -29.39 -4.98
N PRO A 151 10.53 -30.25 -6.00
CA PRO A 151 10.59 -31.70 -5.81
C PRO A 151 11.87 -32.17 -5.12
N SER A 152 13.03 -31.56 -5.41
CA SER A 152 14.31 -31.96 -4.81
C SER A 152 14.74 -31.06 -3.66
N GLN A 153 15.40 -31.64 -2.65
CA GLN A 153 16.01 -30.89 -1.55
C GLN A 153 17.02 -29.86 -2.06
N SER A 154 17.82 -30.21 -3.08
CA SER A 154 18.80 -29.29 -3.67
C SER A 154 18.18 -28.03 -4.29
N GLN A 155 17.03 -28.17 -4.97
CA GLN A 155 16.30 -27.02 -5.53
C GLN A 155 15.70 -26.16 -4.42
N ARG A 156 15.13 -26.78 -3.37
CA ARG A 156 14.63 -26.06 -2.19
C ARG A 156 15.74 -25.29 -1.48
N ASP A 157 16.90 -25.90 -1.27
CA ASP A 157 18.05 -25.26 -0.61
C ASP A 157 18.60 -24.11 -1.45
N ARG A 158 18.73 -24.30 -2.77
CA ARG A 158 19.15 -23.22 -3.67
C ARG A 158 18.14 -22.07 -3.67
N PHE A 159 16.85 -22.36 -3.74
CA PHE A 159 15.80 -21.34 -3.66
C PHE A 159 15.87 -20.57 -2.33
N LYS A 160 16.00 -21.26 -1.20
CA LYS A 160 16.18 -20.64 0.13
C LYS A 160 17.41 -19.74 0.18
N GLN A 161 18.54 -20.16 -0.41
CA GLN A 161 19.76 -19.33 -0.52
C GLN A 161 19.52 -18.07 -1.37
N ILE A 162 18.82 -18.21 -2.51
CA ILE A 162 18.46 -17.08 -3.38
C ILE A 162 17.58 -16.08 -2.61
N GLN A 163 16.52 -16.54 -1.94
CA GLN A 163 15.63 -15.67 -1.16
C GLN A 163 16.37 -14.95 -0.03
N LYS A 164 17.23 -15.66 0.70
CA LYS A 164 18.08 -15.06 1.72
C LYS A 164 18.98 -13.97 1.13
N ARG A 165 19.60 -14.21 -0.02
CA ARG A 165 20.45 -13.22 -0.69
C ARG A 165 19.64 -12.02 -1.18
N LEU A 166 18.47 -12.22 -1.78
CA LEU A 166 17.58 -11.14 -2.20
C LEU A 166 17.13 -10.27 -1.00
N GLY A 167 16.87 -10.89 0.15
CA GLY A 167 16.59 -10.16 1.40
C GLY A 167 17.78 -9.31 1.88
N GLN A 168 18.99 -9.87 1.85
CA GLN A 168 20.22 -9.13 2.19
C GLN A 168 20.51 -7.98 1.22
N LEU A 169 20.25 -8.18 -0.08
CA LEU A 169 20.39 -7.13 -1.07
C LEU A 169 19.40 -6.00 -0.79
N ARG A 170 18.12 -6.32 -0.52
CA ARG A 170 17.12 -5.33 -0.15
C ARG A 170 17.54 -4.51 1.08
N ALA A 171 18.03 -5.16 2.14
CA ALA A 171 18.49 -4.45 3.34
C ALA A 171 19.69 -3.51 3.11
N LYS A 172 20.50 -3.76 2.06
CA LYS A 172 21.58 -2.84 1.64
C LYS A 172 21.08 -1.67 0.80
N LEU A 173 19.92 -1.84 0.15
CA LEU A 173 19.25 -0.81 -0.63
C LEU A 173 18.34 0.08 0.24
N ASP A 174 17.93 -0.41 1.42
CA ASP A 174 17.17 0.36 2.42
C ASP A 174 18.12 1.37 3.10
N GLY A 175 18.32 2.52 2.45
CA GLY A 175 19.27 3.54 2.86
C GLY A 175 18.94 4.93 2.33
N MET A 176 17.74 5.45 2.63
CA MET A 176 17.47 6.88 2.71
C MET A 176 16.40 7.09 3.80
N ASP A 177 16.82 7.54 4.98
CA ASP A 177 15.88 8.14 5.94
C ASP A 177 15.39 9.45 5.30
N ASP A 178 14.07 9.59 5.15
CA ASP A 178 13.37 10.77 4.61
C ASP A 178 13.39 11.96 5.58
N ASP A 179 14.39 12.05 6.46
CA ASP A 179 14.46 13.10 7.49
C ASP A 179 15.36 14.25 7.03
N VAL A 180 14.78 15.26 6.35
CA VAL A 180 14.99 16.69 6.69
C VAL A 180 13.80 17.51 6.16
N ILE A 181 12.94 18.01 7.04
CA ILE A 181 12.33 19.34 6.84
C ILE A 181 12.74 20.21 8.02
N ASP A 182 13.60 21.18 7.75
CA ASP A 182 13.35 22.57 8.07
C ASP A 182 14.29 23.45 7.24
N GLN A 183 13.85 24.69 6.98
CA GLN A 183 14.52 25.80 6.29
C GLN A 183 15.94 25.50 5.79
N LEU A 184 16.16 25.56 4.46
CA LEU A 184 17.45 25.29 3.80
C LEU A 184 18.63 25.71 4.68
N ALA A 185 19.27 24.72 5.32
CA ALA A 185 20.34 24.99 6.27
C ALA A 185 21.41 25.84 5.58
N LYS A 186 21.80 26.96 6.21
CA LYS A 186 22.87 27.78 5.68
C LYS A 186 24.15 26.94 5.66
N GLY A 187 24.83 26.95 4.52
CA GLY A 187 26.11 26.28 4.38
C GLY A 187 27.12 26.87 5.34
N THR A 188 28.02 26.02 5.83
CA THR A 188 29.14 26.39 6.71
C THR A 188 30.46 26.19 5.98
N GLY A 189 31.54 26.81 6.46
CA GLY A 189 32.88 26.70 5.85
C GLY A 189 32.92 27.25 4.42
N GLU A 190 33.38 26.44 3.46
CA GLU A 190 33.47 26.80 2.04
C GLU A 190 32.11 27.09 1.36
N ASN A 191 31.01 26.82 2.06
CA ASN A 191 29.64 27.06 1.63
C ASN A 191 28.94 28.17 2.43
N GLU A 192 29.69 28.97 3.20
CA GLU A 192 29.15 30.13 3.89
C GLU A 192 28.46 31.09 2.91
N GLY A 193 27.24 31.53 3.25
CA GLY A 193 26.38 32.34 2.39
C GLY A 193 25.58 31.57 1.33
N LYS A 194 25.75 30.23 1.24
CA LYS A 194 24.93 29.36 0.38
C LYS A 194 23.86 28.63 1.20
N HIS A 195 22.89 28.04 0.51
CA HIS A 195 21.84 27.21 1.09
C HIS A 195 22.05 25.74 0.73
N LYS A 196 21.92 24.83 1.70
CA LYS A 196 21.95 23.38 1.46
C LYS A 196 20.62 22.95 0.87
N VAL A 197 20.62 22.56 -0.40
CA VAL A 197 19.48 21.88 -1.05
C VAL A 197 19.69 20.38 -0.90
N THR A 198 18.65 19.66 -0.45
CA THR A 198 18.67 18.21 -0.34
C THR A 198 17.98 17.58 -1.55
N PHE A 199 18.13 16.27 -1.70
CA PHE A 199 17.38 15.50 -2.68
C PHE A 199 16.04 14.96 -2.14
N ASP A 200 15.52 15.60 -1.09
CA ASP A 200 14.14 15.38 -0.67
C ASP A 200 13.20 15.77 -1.83
N PRO A 201 12.15 15.00 -2.14
CA PRO A 201 11.26 15.30 -3.27
C PRO A 201 10.76 16.74 -3.26
N SER A 202 10.38 17.28 -2.10
CA SER A 202 9.87 18.66 -2.00
C SER A 202 10.92 19.72 -2.38
N HIS A 203 12.19 19.47 -2.09
CA HIS A 203 13.27 20.36 -2.48
C HIS A 203 13.70 20.16 -3.93
N TYR A 204 13.76 18.91 -4.39
CA TYR A 204 14.17 18.54 -5.73
C TYR A 204 13.20 19.07 -6.79
N ASP A 205 11.90 18.84 -6.60
CA ASP A 205 10.86 19.25 -7.55
C ASP A 205 10.80 20.78 -7.67
N ILE A 206 10.72 21.49 -6.54
CA ILE A 206 10.74 22.97 -6.52
C ILE A 206 12.02 23.52 -7.16
N PHE A 207 13.17 22.86 -6.96
CA PHE A 207 14.42 23.30 -7.56
C PHE A 207 14.35 23.21 -9.09
N LEU A 208 13.90 22.08 -9.64
CA LEU A 208 13.79 21.91 -11.08
C LEU A 208 12.71 22.81 -11.71
N GLU A 209 11.59 23.03 -11.02
CA GLU A 209 10.51 23.91 -11.49
C GLU A 209 10.88 25.41 -11.50
N THR A 210 11.68 25.87 -10.53
CA THR A 210 11.84 27.33 -10.28
C THR A 210 13.23 27.88 -10.58
N VAL A 211 14.28 27.05 -10.53
CA VAL A 211 15.65 27.52 -10.72
C VAL A 211 15.90 27.86 -12.18
N LYS A 212 16.17 29.14 -12.42
CA LYS A 212 16.33 29.69 -13.77
C LYS A 212 17.64 29.26 -14.46
N ASP A 213 18.69 28.93 -13.71
CA ASP A 213 19.99 28.52 -14.25
C ASP A 213 19.93 27.07 -14.79
N PRO A 214 20.04 26.85 -16.11
CA PRO A 214 19.96 25.51 -16.69
C PRO A 214 21.11 24.60 -16.26
N GLU A 215 22.31 25.14 -16.01
CA GLU A 215 23.45 24.32 -15.55
C GLU A 215 23.27 23.90 -14.08
N ALA A 216 22.60 24.71 -13.26
CA ALA A 216 22.22 24.32 -11.91
C ALA A 216 21.19 23.19 -11.91
N ARG A 217 20.14 23.28 -12.74
CA ARG A 217 19.15 22.20 -12.92
C ARG A 217 19.80 20.92 -13.41
N LYS A 218 20.66 21.01 -14.43
CA LYS A 218 21.43 19.87 -14.94
C LYS A 218 22.27 19.20 -13.87
N ARG A 219 23.02 19.96 -13.06
CA ARG A 219 23.81 19.40 -11.96
C ARG A 219 22.93 18.69 -10.92
N MET A 220 21.79 19.29 -10.54
CA MET A 220 20.84 18.70 -9.60
C MET A 220 20.28 17.39 -10.13
N TRP A 221 19.75 17.41 -11.36
CA TRP A 221 19.15 16.25 -12.02
C TRP A 221 20.17 15.11 -12.17
N ILE A 222 21.36 15.39 -12.71
CA ILE A 222 22.42 14.37 -12.86
C ILE A 222 22.83 13.79 -11.50
N ALA A 223 22.96 14.63 -10.47
CA ALA A 223 23.36 14.16 -9.15
C ALA A 223 22.27 13.30 -8.49
N MET A 224 20.99 13.61 -8.72
CA MET A 224 19.85 12.81 -8.29
C MET A 224 19.84 11.43 -8.99
N GLU A 225 19.98 11.42 -10.32
CA GLU A 225 19.96 10.18 -11.12
C GLU A 225 21.19 9.29 -10.92
N ASN A 226 22.31 9.85 -10.44
CA ASN A 226 23.53 9.10 -10.12
C ASN A 226 23.68 8.80 -8.62
N LYS A 227 22.61 8.91 -7.84
CA LYS A 227 22.63 8.44 -6.45
C LYS A 227 22.91 6.95 -6.36
N CYS A 228 23.65 6.56 -5.33
CA CYS A 228 23.91 5.17 -4.98
C CYS A 228 24.42 4.33 -6.16
N PRO A 229 25.52 4.71 -6.85
CA PRO A 229 26.08 3.94 -7.96
C PRO A 229 26.43 2.49 -7.58
N GLU A 230 26.70 2.23 -6.30
CA GLU A 230 26.85 0.89 -5.73
C GLU A 230 25.62 -0.01 -5.91
N ASN A 231 24.43 0.55 -6.19
CA ASN A 231 23.21 -0.21 -6.44
C ASN A 231 23.19 -0.87 -7.81
N VAL A 232 23.95 -0.39 -8.79
CA VAL A 232 24.00 -0.96 -10.15
C VAL A 232 24.38 -2.44 -10.15
N PRO A 233 25.53 -2.86 -9.57
CA PRO A 233 25.88 -4.28 -9.50
C PRO A 233 24.92 -5.09 -8.60
N LEU A 234 24.37 -4.49 -7.54
CA LEU A 234 23.40 -5.15 -6.66
C LEU A 234 22.08 -5.44 -7.39
N PHE A 235 21.63 -4.51 -8.23
CA PHE A 235 20.44 -4.66 -9.06
C PHE A 235 20.63 -5.73 -10.12
N GLN A 236 21.79 -5.77 -10.79
CA GLN A 236 22.14 -6.82 -11.74
C GLN A 236 22.12 -8.21 -11.06
N GLU A 237 22.73 -8.34 -9.87
CA GLU A 237 22.69 -9.57 -9.10
C GLU A 237 21.24 -9.97 -8.77
N ALA A 238 20.42 -9.01 -8.32
CA ALA A 238 19.01 -9.26 -8.00
C ALA A 238 18.20 -9.72 -9.22
N MET A 239 18.45 -9.17 -10.41
CA MET A 239 17.79 -9.60 -11.65
C MET A 239 18.10 -11.06 -11.99
N LEU A 240 19.38 -11.46 -11.92
CA LEU A 240 19.81 -12.83 -12.20
C LEU A 240 19.22 -13.82 -11.20
N LEU A 241 19.28 -13.48 -9.90
CA LEU A 241 18.70 -14.28 -8.82
C LEU A 241 17.17 -14.43 -8.95
N ARG A 242 16.46 -13.37 -9.35
CA ARG A 242 15.03 -13.40 -9.60
C ARG A 242 14.66 -14.29 -10.78
N HIS A 243 15.44 -14.28 -11.84
CA HIS A 243 15.25 -15.16 -12.99
C HIS A 243 15.49 -16.63 -12.60
N GLU A 244 16.61 -16.92 -11.92
CA GLU A 244 16.92 -18.27 -11.44
C GLU A 244 15.82 -18.81 -10.51
N ALA A 245 15.35 -17.99 -9.56
CA ALA A 245 14.25 -18.36 -8.66
C ALA A 245 12.97 -18.70 -9.44
N ALA A 246 12.63 -17.93 -10.48
CA ALA A 246 11.47 -18.21 -11.31
C ALA A 246 11.62 -19.52 -12.10
N CYS A 247 12.79 -19.77 -12.70
CA CYS A 247 13.08 -21.01 -13.41
C CYS A 247 13.03 -22.23 -12.50
N LEU A 248 13.53 -22.14 -11.26
CA LEU A 248 13.41 -23.22 -10.27
C LEU A 248 11.95 -23.58 -10.01
N LEU A 249 11.06 -22.59 -9.96
CA LEU A 249 9.62 -22.77 -9.77
C LEU A 249 8.87 -23.20 -11.05
N GLY A 250 9.57 -23.41 -12.17
CA GLY A 250 8.97 -23.82 -13.45
C GLY A 250 8.41 -22.68 -14.29
N TYR A 251 8.67 -21.42 -13.94
CA TYR A 251 8.30 -20.26 -14.75
C TYR A 251 9.42 -19.91 -15.73
N PRO A 252 9.10 -19.41 -16.95
CA PRO A 252 10.11 -19.04 -17.93
C PRO A 252 10.95 -17.83 -17.50
N ASP A 253 10.34 -16.91 -16.76
CA ASP A 253 11.00 -15.71 -16.25
C ASP A 253 10.29 -15.14 -15.01
N HIS A 254 10.93 -14.14 -14.40
CA HIS A 254 10.39 -13.49 -13.21
C HIS A 254 9.10 -12.72 -13.47
N ALA A 255 8.93 -12.13 -14.66
CA ALA A 255 7.73 -11.37 -14.99
C ALA A 255 6.50 -12.28 -15.01
N THR A 256 6.57 -13.45 -15.67
CA THR A 256 5.49 -14.45 -15.67
C THR A 256 5.11 -14.88 -14.26
N LEU A 257 6.10 -15.16 -13.40
CA LEU A 257 5.86 -15.49 -11.99
C LEU A 257 5.13 -14.36 -11.24
N ARG A 258 5.52 -13.10 -11.45
CA ARG A 258 4.96 -11.97 -10.70
C ARG A 258 3.57 -11.55 -11.17
N VAL A 259 3.27 -11.66 -12.47
CA VAL A 259 2.00 -11.19 -13.04
C VAL A 259 0.89 -12.23 -12.98
N GLU A 260 1.18 -13.51 -12.74
CA GLU A 260 0.14 -14.55 -12.63
C GLU A 260 -0.89 -14.25 -11.53
N SER A 261 -0.44 -13.69 -10.40
CA SER A 261 -1.31 -13.28 -9.29
C SER A 261 -1.90 -11.87 -9.45
N ARG A 262 -1.73 -11.24 -10.61
CA ARG A 262 -2.24 -9.91 -10.95
C ARG A 262 -3.51 -10.02 -11.80
N MET A 263 -4.26 -8.94 -11.95
CA MET A 263 -5.38 -8.84 -12.89
C MET A 263 -4.88 -9.02 -14.33
N ALA A 264 -3.69 -8.50 -14.66
CA ALA A 264 -3.11 -8.62 -16.00
C ALA A 264 -2.77 -10.07 -16.43
N LYS A 265 -2.54 -11.00 -15.49
CA LYS A 265 -2.22 -12.44 -15.67
C LYS A 265 -0.94 -12.80 -16.42
N THR A 266 -0.56 -12.08 -17.48
CA THR A 266 0.55 -12.44 -18.38
C THR A 266 1.41 -11.24 -18.75
N PRO A 267 2.72 -11.43 -19.02
CA PRO A 267 3.57 -10.35 -19.51
C PRO A 267 3.10 -9.79 -20.86
N THR A 268 2.52 -10.64 -21.72
CA THR A 268 1.96 -10.23 -23.01
C THR A 268 0.82 -9.23 -22.85
N ALA A 269 -0.11 -9.47 -21.90
CA ALA A 269 -1.18 -8.52 -21.63
C ALA A 269 -0.66 -7.16 -21.15
N VAL A 270 0.36 -7.16 -20.27
CA VAL A 270 1.02 -5.93 -19.81
C VAL A 270 1.67 -5.19 -20.98
N ASN A 271 2.48 -5.88 -21.79
CA ASN A 271 3.18 -5.26 -22.91
C ASN A 271 2.21 -4.73 -23.96
N ASN A 272 1.14 -5.47 -24.29
CA ASN A 272 0.12 -5.01 -25.22
C ASN A 272 -0.57 -3.73 -24.74
N LEU A 273 -0.90 -3.64 -23.43
CA LEU A 273 -1.46 -2.43 -22.83
C LEU A 273 -0.50 -1.24 -22.94
N LEU A 274 0.78 -1.45 -22.57
CA LEU A 274 1.80 -0.39 -22.61
C LEU A 274 2.10 0.07 -24.04
N ASP A 275 2.14 -0.86 -24.99
CA ASP A 275 2.37 -0.55 -26.40
C ASP A 275 1.19 0.22 -27.01
N ASP A 276 -0.06 -0.18 -26.73
CA ASP A 276 -1.25 0.55 -27.17
C ASP A 276 -1.29 1.97 -26.57
N LEU A 277 -1.02 2.10 -25.27
CA LEU A 277 -0.94 3.40 -24.59
C LEU A 277 0.15 4.29 -25.23
N ARG A 278 1.36 3.76 -25.45
CA ARG A 278 2.44 4.49 -26.11
C ARG A 278 2.04 4.95 -27.51
N ASN A 279 1.43 4.08 -28.31
CA ASN A 279 1.03 4.40 -29.68
C ASN A 279 -0.04 5.51 -29.73
N ARG A 280 -0.99 5.49 -28.81
CA ARG A 280 -2.05 6.53 -28.71
C ARG A 280 -1.53 7.87 -28.20
N LEU A 281 -0.61 7.84 -27.24
CA LEU A 281 -0.06 9.07 -26.63
C LEU A 281 1.09 9.70 -27.43
N ALA A 282 1.80 8.93 -28.26
CA ALA A 282 2.97 9.44 -29.00
C ALA A 282 2.70 10.73 -29.82
N PRO A 283 1.57 10.88 -30.55
CA PRO A 283 1.29 12.13 -31.26
C PRO A 283 1.08 13.33 -30.33
N LEU A 284 0.42 13.11 -29.19
CA LEU A 284 0.21 14.16 -28.18
C LEU A 284 1.55 14.54 -27.52
N ALA A 285 2.34 13.55 -27.10
CA ALA A 285 3.65 13.76 -26.51
C ALA A 285 4.60 14.53 -27.45
N ALA A 286 4.59 14.22 -28.75
CA ALA A 286 5.38 14.96 -29.74
C ALA A 286 4.92 16.43 -29.87
N LYS A 287 3.62 16.68 -29.82
CA LYS A 287 3.04 18.03 -29.85
C LYS A 287 3.42 18.82 -28.59
N GLU A 288 3.27 18.23 -27.41
CA GLU A 288 3.61 18.85 -26.13
C GLU A 288 5.10 19.13 -26.02
N LEU A 289 5.96 18.17 -26.40
CA LEU A 289 7.41 18.37 -26.45
C LEU A 289 7.81 19.51 -27.40
N SER A 290 7.15 19.65 -28.55
CA SER A 290 7.39 20.78 -29.45
C SER A 290 7.01 22.11 -28.80
N GLN A 291 5.91 22.16 -28.04
CA GLN A 291 5.50 23.37 -27.32
C GLN A 291 6.50 23.74 -26.22
N LEU A 292 7.00 22.76 -25.46
CA LEU A 292 8.02 22.95 -24.44
C LEU A 292 9.35 23.42 -25.06
N LEU A 293 9.75 22.85 -26.20
CA LEU A 293 10.94 23.26 -26.94
C LEU A 293 10.83 24.70 -27.46
N ASP A 294 9.68 25.10 -27.98
CA ASP A 294 9.42 26.49 -28.39
C ASP A 294 9.45 27.45 -27.20
N ALA A 295 8.93 27.04 -26.04
CA ALA A 295 8.99 27.82 -24.81
C ALA A 295 10.44 27.98 -24.33
N LYS A 296 11.26 26.92 -24.44
CA LYS A 296 12.69 26.94 -24.17
C LYS A 296 13.43 27.89 -25.10
N LYS A 297 13.19 27.80 -26.41
CA LYS A 297 13.80 28.70 -27.40
C LYS A 297 13.55 30.16 -27.07
N LYS A 298 12.28 30.53 -26.83
CA LYS A 298 11.90 31.91 -26.46
C LYS A 298 12.53 32.37 -25.14
N ASP A 299 12.62 31.48 -24.14
CA ASP A 299 13.28 31.80 -22.86
C ASP A 299 14.78 32.04 -23.03
N CYS A 300 15.46 31.18 -23.81
CA CYS A 300 16.88 31.33 -24.11
C CYS A 300 17.16 32.64 -24.86
N GLU A 301 16.37 32.96 -25.90
CA GLU A 301 16.47 34.22 -26.64
C GLU A 301 16.26 35.44 -25.71
N ALA A 302 15.20 35.43 -24.89
CA ALA A 302 14.89 36.53 -23.98
C ALA A 302 15.95 36.74 -22.89
N ARG A 303 16.70 35.69 -22.53
CA ARG A 303 17.69 35.70 -21.45
C ARG A 303 19.13 35.68 -21.97
N ASN A 304 19.33 35.76 -23.28
CA ASN A 304 20.63 35.65 -23.95
C ASN A 304 21.42 34.40 -23.52
N LEU A 305 20.73 33.26 -23.44
CA LEU A 305 21.33 31.95 -23.15
C LEU A 305 21.54 31.15 -24.45
N PRO A 306 22.55 30.26 -24.50
CA PRO A 306 22.71 29.37 -25.64
C PRO A 306 21.50 28.44 -25.81
N PHE A 307 21.15 28.17 -27.07
CA PHE A 307 20.11 27.22 -27.45
C PHE A 307 20.64 26.32 -28.56
N ASP A 308 20.72 25.03 -28.27
CA ASP A 308 21.29 24.00 -29.16
C ASP A 308 20.22 23.20 -29.92
N GLY A 309 18.94 23.61 -29.82
CA GLY A 309 17.83 22.90 -30.46
C GLY A 309 17.34 21.65 -29.73
N SER A 310 17.91 21.31 -28.57
CA SER A 310 17.55 20.09 -27.83
C SER A 310 16.70 20.39 -26.60
N PHE A 311 15.89 19.42 -26.19
CA PHE A 311 15.15 19.43 -24.93
C PHE A 311 15.68 18.30 -24.03
N TYR A 312 16.17 18.64 -22.85
CA TYR A 312 16.80 17.68 -21.95
C TYR A 312 15.90 17.37 -20.75
N TYR A 313 16.16 16.27 -20.03
CA TYR A 313 15.36 15.90 -18.85
C TYR A 313 15.34 16.99 -17.76
N TRP A 314 16.45 17.70 -17.53
CA TRP A 314 16.51 18.81 -16.57
C TRP A 314 15.83 20.10 -17.04
N ASP A 315 15.26 20.12 -18.24
CA ASP A 315 14.44 21.21 -18.75
C ASP A 315 12.94 20.98 -18.54
N TRP A 316 12.53 19.73 -18.26
CA TRP A 316 11.14 19.31 -18.24
C TRP A 316 10.30 20.11 -17.25
N ASP A 317 10.56 19.99 -15.95
CA ASP A 317 9.73 20.59 -14.90
C ASP A 317 9.69 22.13 -14.99
N PHE A 318 10.82 22.75 -15.35
CA PHE A 318 10.91 24.20 -15.51
C PHE A 318 10.00 24.72 -16.63
N TYR A 319 10.06 24.10 -17.82
CA TYR A 319 9.25 24.56 -18.95
C TYR A 319 7.82 24.08 -18.89
N ASP A 320 7.55 22.92 -18.29
CA ASP A 320 6.20 22.44 -18.03
C ASP A 320 5.46 23.40 -17.11
N ALA A 321 6.04 23.74 -15.94
CA ALA A 321 5.46 24.71 -15.02
C ALA A 321 5.27 26.10 -15.67
N LYS A 322 6.24 26.53 -16.50
CA LYS A 322 6.18 27.81 -17.22
C LYS A 322 5.05 27.82 -18.26
N VAL A 323 4.93 26.77 -19.08
CA VAL A 323 3.90 26.66 -20.12
C VAL A 323 2.53 26.49 -19.49
N TYR A 324 2.41 25.63 -18.47
CA TYR A 324 1.17 25.44 -17.71
C TYR A 324 0.64 26.78 -17.17
N LYS A 325 1.50 27.58 -16.52
CA LYS A 325 1.13 28.91 -16.03
C LYS A 325 0.75 29.91 -17.13
N GLN A 326 1.32 29.79 -18.33
CA GLN A 326 0.99 30.65 -19.46
C GLN A 326 -0.35 30.27 -20.11
N GLN A 327 -0.67 28.98 -20.14
CA GLN A 327 -1.91 28.46 -20.75
C GLN A 327 -3.10 28.54 -19.79
N HIS A 328 -2.83 28.39 -18.50
CA HIS A 328 -3.83 28.33 -17.44
C HIS A 328 -3.52 29.43 -16.43
N ASP A 329 -4.27 30.53 -16.49
CA ASP A 329 -4.18 31.65 -15.53
C ASP A 329 -4.78 31.24 -14.17
N LEU A 330 -4.20 30.21 -13.56
CA LEU A 330 -4.66 29.60 -12.31
C LEU A 330 -3.76 30.04 -11.16
N ASP A 331 -4.39 30.62 -10.14
CA ASP A 331 -3.75 30.89 -8.85
C ASP A 331 -4.17 29.83 -7.84
N ASN A 332 -3.34 28.79 -7.69
CA ASN A 332 -3.59 27.70 -6.75
C ASN A 332 -3.75 28.18 -5.31
N LYS A 333 -3.09 29.29 -4.91
CA LYS A 333 -3.25 29.84 -3.56
C LYS A 333 -4.62 30.44 -3.37
N LYS A 334 -5.15 31.12 -4.40
CA LYS A 334 -6.50 31.67 -4.39
C LYS A 334 -7.57 30.59 -4.48
N ILE A 335 -7.35 29.55 -5.29
CA ILE A 335 -8.24 28.39 -5.36
C ILE A 335 -8.34 27.71 -3.98
N ALA A 336 -7.22 27.59 -3.27
CA ALA A 336 -7.20 26.96 -1.94
C ALA A 336 -8.07 27.68 -0.91
N GLU A 337 -8.34 28.98 -1.07
CA GLU A 337 -9.25 29.73 -0.19
C GLU A 337 -10.70 29.21 -0.22
N TYR A 338 -11.08 28.47 -1.28
CA TYR A 338 -12.39 27.84 -1.41
C TYR A 338 -12.46 26.43 -0.81
N PHE A 339 -11.33 25.87 -0.36
CA PHE A 339 -11.26 24.55 0.25
C PHE A 339 -10.72 24.57 1.69
N PRO A 340 -11.45 25.20 2.65
CA PRO A 340 -11.20 24.94 4.07
C PRO A 340 -11.35 23.45 4.38
N ILE A 341 -10.42 22.90 5.15
CA ILE A 341 -10.32 21.43 5.34
C ILE A 341 -11.60 20.78 5.88
N ASP A 342 -12.25 21.37 6.89
CA ASP A 342 -13.48 20.82 7.48
C ASP A 342 -14.62 20.75 6.44
N SER A 343 -14.75 21.80 5.63
CA SER A 343 -15.75 21.86 4.55
C SER A 343 -15.41 20.88 3.43
N ALA A 344 -14.14 20.73 3.08
CA ALA A 344 -13.69 19.78 2.06
C ALA A 344 -13.96 18.33 2.49
N ILE A 345 -13.61 17.95 3.72
CA ILE A 345 -13.89 16.62 4.28
C ILE A 345 -15.41 16.36 4.31
N THR A 346 -16.18 17.30 4.86
CA THR A 346 -17.65 17.14 4.97
C THR A 346 -18.30 17.02 3.59
N GLY A 347 -17.91 17.86 2.65
CA GLY A 347 -18.40 17.79 1.27
C GLY A 347 -18.05 16.47 0.59
N MET A 348 -16.84 15.95 0.83
CA MET A 348 -16.40 14.67 0.27
C MET A 348 -17.20 13.49 0.84
N LEU A 349 -17.38 13.46 2.16
CA LEU A 349 -18.16 12.41 2.82
C LEU A 349 -19.63 12.45 2.40
N ASN A 350 -20.21 13.63 2.20
CA ASN A 350 -21.57 13.74 1.68
C ASN A 350 -21.67 13.22 0.24
N LEU A 351 -20.68 13.49 -0.62
CA LEU A 351 -20.65 12.95 -1.98
C LEU A 351 -20.58 11.42 -1.99
N PHE A 352 -19.68 10.84 -1.18
CA PHE A 352 -19.62 9.39 -1.01
C PHE A 352 -20.92 8.83 -0.42
N GLY A 353 -21.51 9.56 0.53
CA GLY A 353 -22.78 9.21 1.15
C GLY A 353 -23.94 9.12 0.16
N GLU A 354 -24.04 10.10 -0.74
CA GLU A 354 -25.06 10.11 -1.80
C GLU A 354 -24.81 8.99 -2.83
N LEU A 355 -23.55 8.74 -3.19
CA LEU A 355 -23.21 7.73 -4.20
C LEU A 355 -23.43 6.29 -3.72
N PHE A 356 -23.15 6.01 -2.44
CA PHE A 356 -23.14 4.66 -1.88
C PHE A 356 -24.23 4.39 -0.84
N GLY A 357 -25.14 5.35 -0.60
CA GLY A 357 -26.19 5.21 0.41
C GLY A 357 -25.64 5.15 1.84
N ILE A 358 -24.68 6.03 2.17
CA ILE A 358 -23.96 6.04 3.46
C ILE A 358 -24.23 7.34 4.22
N VAL A 359 -24.49 7.24 5.51
CA VAL A 359 -24.55 8.36 6.45
C VAL A 359 -23.30 8.34 7.34
N PHE A 360 -22.51 9.41 7.26
CA PHE A 360 -21.36 9.63 8.13
C PHE A 360 -21.73 10.54 9.29
N VAL A 361 -21.52 10.07 10.52
CA VAL A 361 -21.76 10.83 11.74
C VAL A 361 -20.44 11.07 12.45
N ARG A 362 -20.00 12.34 12.48
CA ARG A 362 -18.80 12.77 13.22
C ARG A 362 -19.04 12.54 14.72
N LEU A 363 -18.15 11.81 15.36
CA LEU A 363 -18.26 11.50 16.78
C LEU A 363 -17.75 12.68 17.63
N SER A 364 -18.56 13.11 18.58
CA SER A 364 -18.16 14.07 19.60
C SER A 364 -17.31 13.42 20.69
N ALA A 365 -16.65 14.22 21.54
CA ALA A 365 -15.95 13.69 22.71
C ALA A 365 -16.89 12.89 23.63
N GLU A 366 -18.16 13.31 23.76
CA GLU A 366 -19.15 12.56 24.55
C GLU A 366 -19.45 11.19 23.92
N ASP A 367 -19.61 11.13 22.59
CA ASP A 367 -19.84 9.87 21.87
C ASP A 367 -18.64 8.92 22.02
N LEU A 368 -17.42 9.46 21.88
CA LEU A 368 -16.18 8.71 22.06
C LEU A 368 -16.04 8.16 23.49
N GLY A 369 -16.39 8.95 24.50
CA GLY A 369 -16.41 8.49 25.90
C GLY A 369 -17.41 7.36 26.14
N ARG A 370 -18.55 7.33 25.44
CA ARG A 370 -19.56 6.26 25.58
C ARG A 370 -19.14 4.93 24.98
N ILE A 371 -18.35 4.94 23.90
CA ILE A 371 -17.95 3.71 23.19
C ILE A 371 -16.75 3.01 23.82
N PHE A 372 -15.99 3.68 24.71
CA PHE A 372 -14.75 3.13 25.26
C PHE A 372 -14.85 2.78 26.75
N PRO A 373 -14.28 1.66 27.22
CA PRO A 373 -14.44 1.19 28.60
C PRO A 373 -13.98 2.16 29.70
N THR A 374 -13.08 3.09 29.38
CA THR A 374 -12.56 4.07 30.36
C THR A 374 -13.47 5.28 30.54
N GLY A 375 -14.42 5.52 29.64
CA GLY A 375 -15.27 6.71 29.66
C GLY A 375 -14.59 8.00 29.18
N VAL A 376 -13.32 7.93 28.75
CA VAL A 376 -12.49 9.08 28.39
C VAL A 376 -12.28 9.10 26.88
N ALA A 377 -12.70 10.18 26.21
CA ALA A 377 -12.64 10.32 24.75
C ALA A 377 -11.20 10.25 24.21
N GLU A 378 -10.27 10.85 24.94
CA GLU A 378 -8.86 10.93 24.61
C GLU A 378 -8.18 9.55 24.63
N ASP A 379 -8.73 8.57 25.35
CA ASP A 379 -8.20 7.21 25.37
C ASP A 379 -8.52 6.42 24.09
N VAL A 380 -9.52 6.86 23.32
CA VAL A 380 -9.90 6.25 22.02
C VAL A 380 -8.95 6.68 20.91
N MET A 381 -8.49 7.92 20.97
CA MET A 381 -7.78 8.59 19.88
C MET A 381 -6.27 8.49 20.09
N TYR A 382 -5.54 8.12 19.04
CA TYR A 382 -4.07 8.09 19.10
C TYR A 382 -3.42 9.49 19.00
N HIS A 383 -4.20 10.51 18.64
CA HIS A 383 -3.78 11.92 18.63
C HIS A 383 -4.98 12.86 18.78
N THR A 384 -4.78 14.03 19.39
CA THR A 384 -5.85 15.03 19.66
C THR A 384 -6.50 15.60 18.41
N ASP A 385 -5.72 15.67 17.32
CA ASP A 385 -6.18 16.25 16.04
C ASP A 385 -6.87 15.21 15.14
N THR A 386 -6.97 13.96 15.59
CA THR A 386 -7.67 12.91 14.83
C THR A 386 -9.18 13.14 14.96
N ILE A 387 -9.91 12.95 13.88
CA ILE A 387 -11.37 13.02 13.85
C ILE A 387 -11.90 11.63 13.53
N MET A 388 -12.96 11.20 14.20
CA MET A 388 -13.58 9.89 13.98
C MET A 388 -15.03 10.05 13.51
N PHE A 389 -15.42 9.26 12.52
CA PHE A 389 -16.77 9.14 12.01
C PHE A 389 -17.27 7.72 12.21
N SER A 390 -18.53 7.58 12.58
CA SER A 390 -19.27 6.33 12.40
C SER A 390 -19.98 6.36 11.05
N ALA A 391 -19.90 5.26 10.31
CA ALA A 391 -20.55 5.10 9.02
C ALA A 391 -21.73 4.13 9.15
N TRP A 392 -22.84 4.47 8.51
CA TRP A 392 -24.08 3.73 8.55
C TRP A 392 -24.66 3.66 7.14
N ASN A 393 -25.30 2.57 6.78
CA ASN A 393 -26.24 2.58 5.66
C ASN A 393 -27.30 3.64 5.92
N ASP A 394 -27.75 4.32 4.88
CA ASP A 394 -28.91 5.18 4.95
C ASP A 394 -30.21 4.36 5.07
N GLU A 395 -31.35 5.06 5.08
CA GLU A 395 -32.65 4.43 5.20
C GLU A 395 -32.96 3.49 4.03
N SER A 396 -32.50 3.81 2.82
CA SER A 396 -32.72 3.00 1.63
C SER A 396 -31.92 1.69 1.65
N GLU A 397 -30.78 1.68 2.33
CA GLU A 397 -29.88 0.54 2.52
C GLU A 397 -30.06 -0.16 3.89
N GLY A 398 -31.12 0.19 4.65
CA GLY A 398 -31.56 -0.54 5.83
C GLY A 398 -30.94 -0.12 7.17
N ASN A 399 -30.31 1.05 7.27
CA ASN A 399 -29.79 1.66 8.52
C ASN A 399 -28.76 0.80 9.29
N GLY A 400 -28.11 -0.17 8.65
CA GLY A 400 -27.07 -1.00 9.25
C GLY A 400 -25.79 -0.22 9.54
N PHE A 401 -25.11 -0.52 10.66
CA PHE A 401 -23.77 0.01 10.93
C PHE A 401 -22.77 -0.53 9.90
N LEU A 402 -21.82 0.28 9.44
CA LEU A 402 -20.80 -0.11 8.47
C LEU A 402 -19.39 -0.17 9.06
N GLY A 403 -19.09 0.67 10.04
CA GLY A 403 -17.76 0.73 10.65
C GLY A 403 -17.34 2.16 11.00
N TYR A 404 -16.04 2.34 11.19
CA TYR A 404 -15.45 3.61 11.58
C TYR A 404 -14.45 4.14 10.56
N LEU A 405 -14.41 5.46 10.40
CA LEU A 405 -13.43 6.16 9.57
C LEU A 405 -12.73 7.22 10.43
N ASN A 406 -11.41 7.11 10.55
CA ASN A 406 -10.58 8.08 11.24
C ASN A 406 -9.86 8.96 10.21
N ILE A 407 -9.77 10.26 10.47
CA ILE A 407 -9.02 11.21 9.66
C ILE A 407 -7.95 11.85 10.53
N ASP A 408 -6.69 11.62 10.20
CA ASP A 408 -5.51 12.23 10.81
C ASP A 408 -4.85 13.13 9.75
N ALA A 409 -5.28 14.39 9.70
CA ALA A 409 -5.04 15.26 8.55
C ALA A 409 -3.68 15.99 8.56
N HIS A 410 -3.13 16.28 9.75
CA HIS A 410 -2.06 17.26 9.89
C HIS A 410 -0.67 16.63 10.09
N PRO A 411 0.40 17.26 9.57
CA PRO A 411 1.76 16.78 9.80
C PRO A 411 2.16 16.99 11.27
N ARG A 412 2.97 16.07 11.80
CA ARG A 412 3.64 16.20 13.10
C ARG A 412 4.91 15.36 13.12
N GLU A 413 5.79 15.66 14.08
CA GLU A 413 7.04 14.94 14.24
C GLU A 413 6.81 13.42 14.40
N GLY A 414 7.52 12.64 13.57
CA GLY A 414 7.47 11.18 13.61
C GLY A 414 6.22 10.54 12.97
N LYS A 415 5.28 11.33 12.44
CA LYS A 415 4.15 10.83 11.65
C LYS A 415 4.61 10.43 10.24
N TYR A 416 3.93 9.44 9.67
CA TYR A 416 4.06 9.03 8.27
C TYR A 416 3.82 10.20 7.33
N ARG A 417 4.75 10.41 6.39
CA ARG A 417 4.89 11.66 5.62
C ARG A 417 4.08 11.69 4.33
N HIS A 418 3.62 10.54 3.86
CA HIS A 418 2.76 10.47 2.67
C HIS A 418 1.29 10.43 3.08
N THR A 419 0.42 10.69 2.10
CA THR A 419 -1.00 10.41 2.21
C THR A 419 -1.19 8.90 2.06
N ALA A 420 -1.95 8.28 2.95
CA ALA A 420 -2.27 6.86 2.89
C ALA A 420 -3.50 6.53 3.74
N ASN A 421 -4.27 5.54 3.30
CA ASN A 421 -5.29 4.91 4.10
C ASN A 421 -4.80 3.60 4.73
N PHE A 422 -4.84 3.53 6.07
CA PHE A 422 -4.51 2.33 6.83
C PHE A 422 -5.78 1.64 7.30
N GLN A 423 -5.93 0.35 7.01
CA GLN A 423 -6.97 -0.46 7.66
C GLN A 423 -6.50 -0.79 9.09
N LEU A 424 -7.24 -0.33 10.09
CA LEU A 424 -6.98 -0.60 11.51
C LEU A 424 -7.59 -1.95 11.90
N GLU A 425 -8.89 -2.07 11.61
CA GLU A 425 -9.71 -3.25 11.87
C GLU A 425 -10.28 -3.76 10.55
N LEU A 426 -10.19 -5.07 10.33
CA LEU A 426 -10.61 -5.71 9.09
C LEU A 426 -11.98 -6.36 9.28
N GLY A 427 -12.96 -5.93 8.48
CA GLY A 427 -14.31 -6.46 8.52
C GLY A 427 -14.36 -7.95 8.11
N HIS A 428 -15.07 -8.75 8.90
CA HIS A 428 -15.21 -10.19 8.67
C HIS A 428 -16.46 -10.75 9.34
N GLN A 429 -16.82 -11.99 9.02
CA GLN A 429 -17.88 -12.71 9.71
C GLN A 429 -17.33 -13.41 10.95
N LYS A 430 -17.95 -13.17 12.11
CA LYS A 430 -17.62 -13.85 13.37
C LYS A 430 -18.22 -15.26 13.40
N ALA A 431 -17.71 -16.11 14.30
CA ALA A 431 -18.20 -17.48 14.48
C ALA A 431 -19.69 -17.58 14.85
N ASP A 432 -20.27 -16.54 15.46
CA ASP A 432 -21.69 -16.45 15.79
C ASP A 432 -22.58 -16.01 14.60
N GLY A 433 -21.98 -15.81 13.40
CA GLY A 433 -22.66 -15.36 12.19
C GLY A 433 -22.86 -13.84 12.10
N THR A 434 -22.52 -13.09 13.14
CA THR A 434 -22.62 -11.61 13.11
C THR A 434 -21.33 -10.99 12.56
N ARG A 435 -21.40 -9.71 12.16
CA ARG A 435 -20.27 -9.01 11.54
C ARG A 435 -19.34 -8.38 12.58
N PHE A 436 -18.04 -8.51 12.36
CA PHE A 436 -17.05 -7.63 12.93
C PHE A 436 -16.86 -6.44 11.99
N TYR A 437 -16.99 -5.23 12.51
CA TYR A 437 -17.01 -4.02 11.69
C TYR A 437 -15.61 -3.44 11.51
N PRO A 438 -15.28 -2.98 10.29
CA PRO A 438 -13.97 -2.41 10.01
C PRO A 438 -13.78 -1.02 10.63
N ALA A 439 -12.51 -0.64 10.73
CA ALA A 439 -12.10 0.71 11.03
C ALA A 439 -10.88 1.05 10.17
N SER A 440 -10.88 2.25 9.59
CA SER A 440 -9.74 2.75 8.80
C SER A 440 -9.21 4.07 9.35
N ALA A 441 -7.96 4.40 9.02
CA ALA A 441 -7.32 5.67 9.32
C ALA A 441 -6.73 6.26 8.05
N HIS A 442 -7.34 7.36 7.64
CA HIS A 442 -6.89 8.21 6.56
C HIS A 442 -5.83 9.18 7.10
N VAL A 443 -4.58 8.94 6.75
CA VAL A 443 -3.41 9.64 7.27
C VAL A 443 -2.89 10.59 6.19
N CYS A 444 -2.97 11.89 6.43
CA CYS A 444 -2.53 12.94 5.52
C CYS A 444 -1.54 13.89 6.17
N ASN A 445 -0.99 14.81 5.38
CA ASN A 445 -0.06 15.84 5.85
C ASN A 445 -0.46 17.24 5.34
N PHE A 446 -1.76 17.56 5.41
CA PHE A 446 -2.30 18.83 4.98
C PHE A 446 -1.93 19.96 5.95
N PRO A 447 -1.69 21.19 5.46
CA PRO A 447 -1.25 22.32 6.28
C PRO A 447 -2.13 22.52 7.50
N ALA A 448 -1.53 22.52 8.70
CA ALA A 448 -2.25 22.81 9.93
C ALA A 448 -2.73 24.28 9.94
N PRO A 449 -3.86 24.59 10.61
CA PRO A 449 -4.28 25.97 10.79
C PRO A 449 -3.25 26.74 11.62
N THR A 450 -3.09 28.02 11.30
CA THR A 450 -2.29 28.98 12.08
C THR A 450 -3.21 29.98 12.76
N LYS A 451 -2.67 30.84 13.62
CA LYS A 451 -3.46 31.91 14.27
C LYS A 451 -4.19 32.81 13.28
N ASP A 452 -3.57 33.07 12.12
CA ASP A 452 -4.04 34.06 11.15
C ASP A 452 -4.61 33.45 9.86
N LYS A 453 -4.48 32.12 9.68
CA LYS A 453 -4.89 31.44 8.46
C LYS A 453 -5.48 30.05 8.76
N PRO A 454 -6.69 29.74 8.27
CA PRO A 454 -7.25 28.40 8.40
C PRO A 454 -6.43 27.36 7.62
N SER A 455 -6.68 26.08 7.91
CA SER A 455 -6.16 24.99 7.08
C SER A 455 -6.88 24.99 5.73
N LEU A 456 -6.13 25.26 4.67
CA LEU A 456 -6.61 25.36 3.30
C LEU A 456 -5.96 24.27 2.46
N LEU A 457 -6.78 23.55 1.69
CA LEU A 457 -6.33 22.55 0.74
C LEU A 457 -6.16 23.18 -0.64
N ASP A 458 -5.08 22.87 -1.34
CA ASP A 458 -5.00 23.18 -2.75
C ASP A 458 -5.67 22.04 -3.54
N HIS A 459 -5.76 22.20 -4.86
CA HIS A 459 -6.41 21.20 -5.70
C HIS A 459 -5.76 19.81 -5.58
N LYS A 460 -4.42 19.74 -5.44
CA LYS A 460 -3.72 18.47 -5.27
C LYS A 460 -4.11 17.81 -3.94
N HIS A 461 -4.15 18.56 -2.85
CA HIS A 461 -4.60 18.06 -1.55
C HIS A 461 -6.04 17.54 -1.61
N VAL A 462 -6.93 18.19 -2.37
CA VAL A 462 -8.33 17.72 -2.55
C VAL A 462 -8.38 16.41 -3.34
N VAL A 463 -7.57 16.27 -4.40
CA VAL A 463 -7.46 15.02 -5.17
C VAL A 463 -6.89 13.90 -4.31
N ASP A 464 -5.83 14.17 -3.54
CA ASP A 464 -5.20 13.18 -2.65
C ASP A 464 -6.19 12.75 -1.54
N LEU A 465 -6.96 13.70 -0.96
CA LEU A 465 -8.05 13.41 -0.01
C LEU A 465 -9.11 12.50 -0.65
N PHE A 466 -9.52 12.78 -1.89
CA PHE A 466 -10.51 11.97 -2.61
C PHE A 466 -10.02 10.54 -2.81
N HIS A 467 -8.81 10.39 -3.35
CA HIS A 467 -8.20 9.09 -3.64
C HIS A 467 -8.09 8.23 -2.38
N GLU A 468 -7.50 8.77 -1.32
CA GLU A 468 -7.27 8.00 -0.09
C GLU A 468 -8.56 7.77 0.71
N LEU A 469 -9.59 8.61 0.56
CA LEU A 469 -10.92 8.30 1.09
C LEU A 469 -11.57 7.16 0.32
N GLY A 470 -11.34 7.05 -1.00
CA GLY A 470 -11.77 5.91 -1.81
C GLY A 470 -11.33 4.58 -1.20
N HIS A 471 -10.07 4.46 -0.76
CA HIS A 471 -9.56 3.30 -0.02
C HIS A 471 -10.29 3.04 1.31
N GLY A 472 -10.65 4.11 2.04
CA GLY A 472 -11.44 4.04 3.27
C GLY A 472 -12.87 3.52 3.02
N ILE A 473 -13.53 4.06 1.98
CA ILE A 473 -14.87 3.64 1.56
C ILE A 473 -14.86 2.19 1.09
N HIS A 474 -13.86 1.79 0.28
CA HIS A 474 -13.68 0.40 -0.14
C HIS A 474 -13.65 -0.56 1.05
N GLY A 475 -12.99 -0.19 2.16
CA GLY A 475 -13.06 -0.94 3.41
C GLY A 475 -14.48 -1.04 3.99
N LEU A 476 -15.15 0.11 4.17
CA LEU A 476 -16.50 0.16 4.76
C LEU A 476 -17.53 -0.68 3.99
N VAL A 477 -17.47 -0.66 2.66
CA VAL A 477 -18.45 -1.33 1.79
C VAL A 477 -18.08 -2.76 1.39
N SER A 478 -17.07 -3.38 2.04
CA SER A 478 -16.61 -4.74 1.74
C SER A 478 -17.17 -5.80 2.71
N PRO A 479 -18.30 -6.48 2.41
CA PRO A 479 -18.88 -7.54 3.24
C PRO A 479 -18.18 -8.89 3.01
N THR A 480 -16.94 -9.01 3.45
CA THR A 480 -16.15 -10.25 3.27
C THR A 480 -16.32 -11.22 4.44
N PRO A 481 -16.36 -12.54 4.21
CA PRO A 481 -16.42 -13.53 5.28
C PRO A 481 -15.09 -13.59 6.07
N PHE A 482 -13.96 -13.39 5.40
CA PHE A 482 -12.62 -13.47 5.98
C PHE A 482 -11.90 -12.12 5.95
N SER A 483 -11.20 -11.80 7.04
CA SER A 483 -10.45 -10.55 7.20
C SER A 483 -9.34 -10.38 6.15
N ARG A 484 -8.78 -11.49 5.64
CA ARG A 484 -7.72 -11.47 4.63
C ARG A 484 -8.14 -10.96 3.27
N HIS A 485 -9.43 -10.94 2.99
CA HIS A 485 -10.00 -10.44 1.73
C HIS A 485 -10.67 -9.09 1.91
N HIS A 486 -10.68 -8.56 3.13
CA HIS A 486 -11.39 -7.34 3.46
C HIS A 486 -10.78 -6.09 2.80
N GLY A 487 -11.65 -5.24 2.27
CA GLY A 487 -11.30 -3.92 1.76
C GLY A 487 -10.29 -4.01 0.61
N THR A 488 -9.17 -3.31 0.77
CA THR A 488 -8.13 -3.19 -0.26
C THR A 488 -7.25 -4.45 -0.42
N ALA A 489 -7.58 -5.56 0.25
CA ALA A 489 -6.85 -6.83 0.19
C ALA A 489 -7.13 -7.63 -1.11
N GLY A 490 -7.08 -6.94 -2.25
CA GLY A 490 -7.30 -7.49 -3.60
C GLY A 490 -6.03 -7.61 -4.44
N LYS A 491 -6.20 -7.65 -5.76
CA LYS A 491 -5.06 -7.70 -6.70
C LYS A 491 -4.35 -6.35 -6.72
N ARG A 492 -3.01 -6.38 -6.58
CA ARG A 492 -2.19 -5.16 -6.47
C ARG A 492 -2.30 -4.20 -7.66
N ASP A 493 -2.59 -4.71 -8.84
CA ASP A 493 -2.80 -3.93 -10.06
C ASP A 493 -4.26 -3.52 -10.28
N PHE A 494 -5.12 -3.76 -9.29
CA PHE A 494 -6.52 -3.32 -9.27
C PHE A 494 -6.85 -2.44 -8.06
N VAL A 495 -6.05 -2.50 -6.99
CA VAL A 495 -6.33 -1.79 -5.73
C VAL A 495 -6.48 -0.27 -5.90
N GLU A 496 -5.80 0.33 -6.87
CA GLU A 496 -5.86 1.77 -7.19
C GLU A 496 -6.96 2.14 -8.22
N ALA A 497 -7.78 1.18 -8.65
CA ALA A 497 -8.84 1.42 -9.63
C ALA A 497 -10.15 1.93 -9.00
N PRO A 498 -10.64 1.39 -7.86
CA PRO A 498 -11.65 2.04 -7.04
C PRO A 498 -11.13 3.37 -6.49
#